data_AF-M3FSK2-F1
#
_entry.id   AF-M3FSK2-F1
#
_cell.length_a   1.000
_cell.length_b   1.000
_cell.length_c   1.000
_cell.angle_alpha   90.00
_cell.angle_beta   90.00
_cell.angle_gamma   90.00
#
_symmetry.space_group_name_H-M   'P 1'
#
loop_
_entity.id
_entity.type
_entity.pdbx_description
1 polymer ?
#
loop_
_entity_poly.entity_id
_entity_poly.type
_entity_poly.pdbx_seq_one_letter_code
_entity_poly.pdbx_strand_id
1 'polypeptide(L)'
;MIKSLRISCIFFILISFLTFLLNCSQFKQNNPIASNGIIDLSTWNPNIESINLKGNWEFCWDQWIPPNAEESQWKENCNGFYPVPAYWKFYNIPGKIYLLLVRLRID
;
A
#
# COMPACT_ATOMS: atom_id res chain seq x y z
N MET A 1 2.77 43.59 40.03
CA MET A 1 2.29 43.70 38.63
C MET A 1 3.23 43.03 37.61
N ILE A 2 4.52 43.40 37.53
CA ILE A 2 5.46 42.85 36.51
C ILE A 2 5.69 41.33 36.62
N LYS A 3 5.67 40.75 37.83
CA LYS A 3 5.86 39.30 38.04
C LYS A 3 4.68 38.47 37.53
N SER A 4 3.43 38.91 37.74
CA SER A 4 2.25 38.19 37.23
C SER A 4 2.10 38.32 35.71
N LEU A 5 2.55 39.45 35.13
CA LEU A 5 2.60 39.65 33.68
C LEU A 5 3.60 38.69 33.00
N ARG A 6 4.79 38.49 33.60
CA ARG A 6 5.79 37.52 33.11
C ARG A 6 5.30 36.08 33.18
N ILE A 7 4.61 35.70 34.26
CA ILE A 7 4.02 34.35 34.42
C ILE A 7 2.95 34.12 33.35
N SER A 8 2.11 35.13 33.08
CA SER A 8 1.09 35.06 32.03
C SER A 8 1.69 34.84 30.64
N CYS A 9 2.77 35.55 30.28
CA CYS A 9 3.46 35.35 29.00
C CYS A 9 4.05 33.93 28.87
N ILE A 10 4.66 33.40 29.94
CA ILE A 10 5.23 32.04 29.94
C ILE A 10 4.13 31.00 29.71
N PHE A 11 2.98 31.15 30.36
CA PHE A 11 1.81 30.28 30.14
C PHE A 11 1.30 30.33 28.70
N PHE A 12 1.22 31.53 28.12
CA PHE A 12 0.76 31.71 26.74
C PHE A 12 1.71 31.05 25.73
N ILE A 13 3.03 31.17 25.94
CA ILE A 13 4.05 30.51 25.12
C ILE A 13 3.95 28.99 25.25
N LEU A 14 3.77 28.47 26.46
CA LEU A 14 3.58 27.03 26.71
C LEU A 14 2.33 26.48 26.01
N ILE A 15 1.21 27.19 26.08
CA ILE A 15 -0.04 26.81 25.40
C ILE A 15 0.11 26.87 23.88
N SER A 16 0.77 27.90 23.36
CA SER A 16 1.05 28.02 21.92
C SER A 16 1.99 26.90 21.43
N PHE A 17 2.98 26.52 22.24
CA PHE A 17 3.87 25.41 21.91
C PHE A 17 3.14 24.06 21.97
N LEU A 18 2.28 23.86 22.97
CA LEU A 18 1.47 22.64 23.11
C LEU A 18 0.49 22.48 21.94
N THR A 19 -0.17 23.54 21.51
CA THR A 19 -1.08 23.51 20.33
C THR A 19 -0.33 23.26 19.03
N PHE A 20 0.91 23.74 18.88
CA PHE A 20 1.76 23.41 17.74
C PHE A 20 2.14 21.92 17.68
N LEU A 21 2.42 21.30 18.84
CA LEU A 21 2.72 19.86 18.92
C LEU A 21 1.50 18.96 18.63
N LEU A 22 0.29 19.44 18.91
CA LEU A 22 -0.95 18.68 18.67
C LEU A 22 -1.39 18.70 17.19
N ASN A 23 -0.83 19.58 16.35
CA ASN A 23 -1.22 19.71 14.95
C ASN A 23 -0.56 18.70 14.01
N CYS A 24 -0.06 17.59 14.56
CA CYS A 24 0.43 16.46 13.78
C CYS A 24 -0.77 15.56 13.39
N SER A 25 -1.68 16.08 12.56
CA SER A 25 -2.59 15.22 11.82
C SER A 25 -1.76 14.55 10.73
N GLN A 26 -1.22 13.37 11.06
CA GLN A 26 -0.81 12.44 10.01
C GLN A 26 -2.05 12.23 9.14
N PHE A 27 -2.05 12.80 7.95
CA PHE A 27 -2.89 12.35 6.85
C PHE A 27 -2.47 10.89 6.61
N LYS A 28 -3.05 9.97 7.40
CA LYS A 28 -2.98 8.55 7.12
C LYS A 28 -3.84 8.38 5.87
N GLN A 29 -3.22 8.56 4.72
CA GLN A 29 -3.74 8.05 3.48
C GLN A 29 -3.83 6.54 3.71
N ASN A 30 -5.05 6.06 3.96
CA ASN A 30 -5.34 4.64 4.09
C ASN A 30 -5.20 4.03 2.69
N ASN A 31 -3.96 3.94 2.21
CA ASN A 31 -3.66 3.32 0.93
C ASN A 31 -4.07 1.86 1.05
N PRO A 32 -5.01 1.40 0.22
CA PRO A 32 -5.42 0.00 0.26
C PRO A 32 -4.22 -0.88 -0.07
N ILE A 33 -4.14 -2.02 0.61
CA ILE A 33 -3.07 -3.00 0.42
C ILE A 33 -3.70 -4.18 -0.31
N ALA A 34 -3.11 -4.56 -1.44
CA ALA A 34 -3.59 -5.72 -2.18
C ALA A 34 -3.44 -6.99 -1.34
N SER A 35 -4.52 -7.78 -1.25
CA SER A 35 -4.57 -9.05 -0.53
C SER A 35 -5.12 -10.11 -1.47
N ASN A 36 -4.43 -11.25 -1.56
CA ASN A 36 -4.80 -12.33 -2.46
C ASN A 36 -5.04 -11.86 -3.91
N GLY A 37 -4.21 -10.93 -4.40
CA GLY A 37 -4.28 -10.41 -5.77
C GLY A 37 -5.47 -9.49 -6.05
N ILE A 38 -6.18 -9.02 -5.02
CA ILE A 38 -7.32 -8.11 -5.12
C ILE A 38 -7.03 -6.86 -4.28
N ILE A 39 -7.36 -5.70 -4.84
CA ILE A 39 -7.32 -4.41 -4.15
C ILE A 39 -8.64 -3.69 -4.37
N ASP A 40 -9.27 -3.26 -3.28
CA ASP A 40 -10.51 -2.48 -3.31
C ASP A 40 -10.18 -1.02 -3.64
N LEU A 41 -10.62 -0.56 -4.81
CA LEU A 41 -10.43 0.81 -5.29
C LEU A 41 -11.74 1.59 -5.34
N SER A 42 -12.81 1.12 -4.70
CA SER A 42 -14.16 1.71 -4.76
C SER A 42 -14.22 3.19 -4.35
N THR A 43 -13.31 3.63 -3.48
CA THR A 43 -13.22 5.02 -3.00
C THR A 43 -12.13 5.85 -3.67
N TRP A 44 -11.35 5.24 -4.57
CA TRP A 44 -10.21 5.89 -5.22
C TRP A 44 -10.65 6.79 -6.39
N ASN A 45 -10.08 7.99 -6.47
CA ASN A 45 -10.26 8.90 -7.59
C ASN A 45 -8.96 9.06 -8.40
N PRO A 46 -8.88 8.49 -9.62
CA PRO A 46 -7.66 8.52 -10.43
C PRO A 46 -7.25 9.92 -10.91
N ASN A 47 -8.17 10.89 -10.93
CA ASN A 47 -7.90 12.25 -11.40
C ASN A 47 -7.25 13.13 -10.33
N ILE A 48 -7.32 12.71 -9.07
CA ILE A 48 -6.88 13.51 -7.91
C ILE A 48 -5.66 12.88 -7.26
N GLU A 49 -5.63 11.55 -7.15
CA GLU A 49 -4.64 10.84 -6.36
C GLU A 49 -4.03 9.65 -7.11
N SER A 50 -2.71 9.48 -6.98
CA SER A 50 -2.04 8.24 -7.34
C SER A 50 -2.25 7.19 -6.24
N ILE A 51 -2.48 5.93 -6.63
CA ILE A 51 -2.63 4.83 -5.67
C ILE A 51 -1.42 3.91 -5.68
N ASN A 52 -1.02 3.46 -4.50
CA ASN A 52 0.05 2.48 -4.35
C ASN A 52 -0.54 1.06 -4.43
N LEU A 53 -0.14 0.29 -5.42
CA LEU A 53 -0.57 -1.11 -5.62
C LEU A 53 0.22 -2.12 -4.77
N LYS A 54 0.82 -1.68 -3.67
CA LYS A 54 1.59 -2.55 -2.77
C LYS A 54 0.68 -3.63 -2.19
N GLY A 55 1.20 -4.85 -2.14
CA GLY A 55 0.50 -5.98 -1.52
C GLY A 55 0.88 -7.30 -2.17
N ASN A 56 0.08 -8.32 -1.90
CA ASN A 56 0.34 -9.68 -2.37
C ASN A 56 -0.38 -9.93 -3.70
N TRP A 57 0.39 -10.21 -4.74
CA TRP A 57 -0.11 -10.45 -6.09
C TRP A 57 0.14 -11.89 -6.54
N GLU A 58 -0.76 -12.39 -7.38
CA GLU A 58 -0.70 -13.74 -7.92
C GLU A 58 0.30 -13.81 -9.07
N PHE A 59 1.25 -14.75 -8.98
CA PHE A 59 2.26 -14.96 -10.01
C PHE A 59 2.14 -16.33 -10.69
N CYS A 60 2.21 -16.27 -12.01
CA CYS A 60 2.16 -17.42 -12.90
C CYS A 60 3.55 -17.56 -13.53
N TRP A 61 4.16 -18.71 -13.32
CA TRP A 61 5.57 -18.92 -13.62
C TRP A 61 5.75 -19.90 -14.78
N ASP A 62 6.63 -19.53 -15.70
CA ASP A 62 7.01 -20.33 -16.88
C ASP A 62 5.80 -20.74 -17.75
N GLN A 63 4.74 -19.92 -17.73
CA GLN A 63 3.52 -20.11 -18.51
C GLN A 63 3.15 -18.79 -19.18
N TRP A 64 2.66 -18.86 -20.42
CA TRP A 64 2.10 -17.72 -21.12
C TRP A 64 0.59 -17.87 -21.14
N ILE A 65 -0.09 -17.20 -20.20
CA ILE A 65 -1.54 -17.26 -20.06
C ILE A 65 -2.11 -15.98 -20.68
N PRO A 66 -2.97 -16.07 -21.71
CA PRO A 66 -3.54 -14.89 -22.32
C PRO A 66 -4.54 -14.22 -21.35
N PRO A 67 -4.69 -12.88 -21.37
CA PRO A 67 -5.57 -12.17 -20.44
C PRO A 67 -7.04 -12.63 -20.44
N ASN A 68 -7.49 -13.19 -21.56
CA ASN A 68 -8.84 -13.70 -21.77
C ASN A 68 -8.97 -15.22 -21.55
N ALA A 69 -7.95 -15.87 -20.98
CA ALA A 69 -8.03 -17.27 -20.58
C ALA A 69 -9.12 -17.51 -19.53
N GLU A 70 -9.67 -18.73 -19.53
CA GLU A 70 -10.60 -19.18 -18.50
C GLU A 70 -9.94 -19.19 -17.11
N GLU A 71 -10.74 -18.96 -16.05
CA GLU A 71 -10.26 -18.93 -14.67
C GLU A 71 -9.56 -20.24 -14.24
N SER A 72 -9.96 -21.37 -14.81
CA SER A 72 -9.33 -22.68 -14.62
C SER A 72 -7.86 -22.66 -14.99
N GLN A 73 -7.52 -22.05 -16.14
CA GLN A 73 -6.14 -21.96 -16.62
C GLN A 73 -5.26 -21.11 -15.69
N TRP A 74 -5.80 -20.05 -15.11
CA TRP A 74 -5.08 -19.27 -14.11
C TRP A 74 -4.84 -20.09 -12.84
N LYS A 75 -5.87 -20.76 -12.31
CA LYS A 75 -5.75 -21.56 -11.08
C LYS A 75 -4.79 -22.74 -11.18
N GLU A 76 -4.69 -23.36 -12.35
CA GLU A 76 -3.80 -24.51 -12.57
C GLU A 76 -2.33 -24.09 -12.70
N ASN A 77 -2.07 -22.87 -13.17
CA ASN A 77 -0.74 -22.42 -13.57
C ASN A 77 -0.11 -21.36 -12.66
N CYS A 78 -0.92 -20.68 -11.85
CA CYS A 78 -0.47 -19.65 -10.92
C CYS A 78 -0.42 -20.23 -9.52
N ASN A 79 0.76 -20.14 -8.90
CA ASN A 79 1.01 -20.77 -7.61
C ASN A 79 1.45 -19.72 -6.62
N GLY A 80 0.49 -19.24 -5.83
CA GLY A 80 0.73 -18.41 -4.65
C GLY A 80 0.69 -16.90 -4.91
N PHE A 81 0.72 -16.18 -3.79
CA PHE A 81 0.69 -14.73 -3.74
C PHE A 81 1.97 -14.20 -3.12
N TYR A 82 2.59 -13.22 -3.77
CA TYR A 82 3.90 -12.72 -3.38
C TYR A 82 3.87 -11.19 -3.20
N PRO A 83 4.61 -10.65 -2.21
CA PRO A 83 4.57 -9.23 -1.89
C PRO A 83 5.31 -8.41 -2.95
N VAL A 84 4.63 -7.42 -3.53
CA VAL A 84 5.18 -6.46 -4.49
C VAL A 84 5.15 -5.05 -3.88
N PRO A 85 6.18 -4.20 -4.11
CA PRO A 85 7.41 -4.48 -4.84
C PRO A 85 8.38 -5.34 -4.02
N ALA A 86 9.00 -6.33 -4.65
CA ALA A 86 10.18 -7.00 -4.15
C ALA A 86 10.96 -7.62 -5.31
N TYR A 87 12.22 -7.99 -5.06
CA TYR A 87 13.01 -8.68 -6.06
C TYR A 87 12.57 -10.14 -6.14
N TRP A 88 12.11 -10.57 -7.32
CA TRP A 88 11.46 -11.87 -7.46
C TRP A 88 12.37 -13.06 -7.17
N LYS A 89 13.69 -12.90 -7.31
CA LYS A 89 14.66 -13.96 -6.98
C LYS A 89 14.72 -14.28 -5.47
N PHE A 90 14.13 -13.44 -4.62
CA PHE A 90 14.05 -13.70 -3.18
C PHE A 90 12.86 -14.57 -2.81
N TYR A 91 11.93 -14.81 -3.73
CA TYR A 91 10.88 -15.79 -3.49
C TYR A 91 11.47 -17.19 -3.64
N ASN A 92 11.33 -18.00 -2.60
CA ASN A 92 11.73 -19.41 -2.66
C ASN A 92 10.67 -20.19 -3.43
N ILE A 93 10.85 -20.28 -4.75
CA ILE A 93 9.91 -20.94 -5.66
C ILE A 93 10.62 -22.14 -6.28
N PRO A 94 10.22 -23.37 -5.94
CA PRO A 94 10.90 -24.55 -6.40
C PRO A 94 10.84 -24.65 -7.94
N GLY A 95 12.02 -24.61 -8.58
CA GLY A 95 12.20 -25.00 -9.98
C GLY A 95 11.86 -23.98 -11.06
N LYS A 96 11.61 -22.71 -10.74
CA LYS A 96 11.11 -21.72 -11.71
C LYS A 96 11.93 -20.43 -11.73
N ILE A 97 12.44 -20.02 -12.90
CA ILE A 97 13.40 -18.89 -13.02
C ILE A 97 13.11 -17.93 -14.20
N TYR A 98 12.29 -18.25 -15.21
CA TYR A 98 12.44 -17.55 -16.51
C TYR A 98 11.22 -16.85 -17.14
N LEU A 99 10.02 -16.88 -16.56
CA LEU A 99 8.93 -15.98 -17.01
C LEU A 99 7.95 -15.67 -15.87
N LEU A 100 7.62 -14.37 -15.72
CA LEU A 100 6.70 -13.85 -14.70
C LEU A 100 5.51 -13.17 -15.38
N LEU A 101 4.31 -13.72 -15.19
CA LEU A 101 3.05 -13.02 -15.45
C LEU A 101 2.42 -12.60 -14.12
N VAL A 102 2.04 -11.32 -14.03
CA VAL A 102 1.32 -10.76 -12.89
C VAL A 102 -0.14 -10.61 -13.26
N ARG A 103 -1.03 -11.23 -12.49
CA ARG A 103 -2.46 -11.05 -12.65
C ARG A 103 -2.96 -9.96 -11.72
N LEU A 104 -3.48 -8.87 -12.30
CA LEU A 104 -4.13 -7.79 -11.56
C LEU A 104 -5.64 -7.99 -11.57
N ARG A 105 -6.27 -8.04 -10.40
CA ARG A 105 -7.73 -7.95 -10.22
C ARG A 105 -8.05 -6.72 -9.38
N ILE A 106 -9.03 -5.96 -9.84
CA ILE A 106 -9.52 -4.73 -9.22
C ILE A 106 -11.01 -4.93 -9.02
N ASP A 107 -11.50 -4.70 -7.81
CA ASP A 107 -12.92 -4.71 -7.44
C ASP A 107 -13.47 -3.29 -7.31
#